data_AF-A0A7Y8L3B4-F1
#
_entry.id   AF-A0A7Y8L3B4-F1
#
_cell.length_a   1.000
_cell.length_b   1.000
_cell.length_c   1.000
_cell.angle_alpha   90.00
_cell.angle_beta   90.00
_cell.angle_gamma   90.00
#
_symmetry.space_group_name_H-M   'P 1'
#
loop_
_entity.id
_entity.type
_entity.pdbx_description
1 polymer ?
#
loop_
_entity_poly.entity_id
_entity_poly.type
_entity_poly.pdbx_seq_one_letter_code
_entity_poly.pdbx_strand_id
1 'polypeptide(L)'
;MLKFIMTVSTTVNASFRILLSEEALAQFIKKGEFPEQFREHNYVFFTEVPVSLVYKFMLQYEISLKILKDYYMKFIEPVYHNKDFERMFDV
;
A
#
# COMPACT_ATOMS: atom_id res chain seq x y z
N MET A 1 7.06 -17.47 22.50
CA MET A 1 6.34 -16.28 22.02
C MET A 1 6.39 -16.32 20.50
N LEU A 2 5.29 -16.67 19.84
CA LEU A 2 5.22 -16.65 18.36
C LEU A 2 5.37 -15.19 17.92
N LYS A 3 6.50 -14.88 17.27
CA LYS A 3 6.75 -13.55 16.70
C LYS A 3 5.91 -13.49 15.42
N PHE A 4 4.74 -12.83 15.49
CA PHE A 4 3.91 -12.65 14.31
C PHE A 4 4.70 -11.78 13.32
N ILE A 5 5.10 -12.35 12.18
CA ILE A 5 5.77 -11.58 11.13
C ILE A 5 4.65 -10.87 10.38
N MET A 6 4.47 -9.57 10.65
CA MET A 6 3.58 -8.74 9.84
C MET A 6 4.16 -8.61 8.43
N THR A 7 3.37 -8.97 7.42
CA THR A 7 3.65 -8.74 6.00
C THR A 7 2.66 -7.73 5.43
N VAL A 8 2.90 -7.26 4.20
CA VAL A 8 1.94 -6.43 3.48
C VAL A 8 0.64 -7.23 3.31
N SER A 9 0.72 -8.45 2.79
CA SER A 9 -0.44 -9.32 2.59
C SER A 9 -1.26 -9.55 3.86
N THR A 10 -0.63 -9.86 5.00
CA THR A 10 -1.39 -10.11 6.24
C THR A 10 -2.10 -8.86 6.76
N THR A 11 -1.50 -7.68 6.56
CA THR A 11 -2.07 -6.41 7.03
C THR A 11 -3.21 -5.98 6.10
N VAL A 12 -2.93 -5.93 4.79
CA VAL A 12 -3.89 -5.50 3.75
C VAL A 12 -5.13 -6.37 3.71
N ASN A 13 -5.02 -7.66 4.03
CA ASN A 13 -6.14 -8.61 3.96
C ASN A 13 -6.78 -8.94 5.32
N ALA A 14 -6.30 -8.37 6.43
CA ALA A 14 -6.64 -8.80 7.79
C ALA A 14 -8.15 -8.87 8.06
N SER A 15 -8.92 -7.93 7.48
CA SER A 15 -10.34 -7.74 7.76
C SER A 15 -11.26 -8.10 6.57
N PHE A 16 -10.73 -8.74 5.53
CA PHE A 16 -11.46 -8.93 4.27
C PHE A 16 -11.66 -10.41 3.93
N ARG A 17 -12.82 -10.73 3.34
CA ARG A 17 -13.12 -12.08 2.84
C ARG A 17 -12.50 -12.34 1.46
N ILE A 18 -12.46 -11.31 0.62
CA ILE A 18 -11.78 -11.35 -0.67
C ILE A 18 -10.33 -10.98 -0.41
N LEU A 19 -9.40 -11.77 -0.92
CA LEU A 19 -7.98 -11.54 -0.72
C LEU A 19 -7.40 -10.82 -1.94
N LEU A 20 -6.63 -9.76 -1.67
CA LEU A 20 -5.78 -9.07 -2.62
C LEU A 20 -4.34 -9.59 -2.51
N SER A 21 -3.79 -10.13 -3.60
CA SER A 21 -2.39 -10.50 -3.62
C SER A 21 -1.49 -9.28 -3.73
N GLU A 22 -0.25 -9.39 -3.22
CA GLU A 22 0.75 -8.34 -3.31
C GLU A 22 1.09 -8.01 -4.77
N GLU A 23 1.12 -9.01 -5.67
CA GLU A 23 1.31 -8.83 -7.10
C GLU A 23 0.21 -7.98 -7.72
N ALA A 24 -1.05 -8.26 -7.38
CA ALA A 24 -2.20 -7.53 -7.92
C ALA A 24 -2.22 -6.08 -7.40
N LEU A 25 -1.95 -5.88 -6.11
CA LEU A 25 -1.78 -4.54 -5.53
C LEU A 25 -0.65 -3.77 -6.23
N ALA A 26 0.49 -4.41 -6.47
CA ALA A 26 1.60 -3.80 -7.18
C ALA A 26 1.22 -3.40 -8.61
N GLN A 27 0.46 -4.24 -9.31
CA GLN A 27 -0.06 -3.91 -10.64
C GLN A 27 -1.02 -2.73 -10.62
N PHE A 28 -1.91 -2.65 -9.63
CA PHE A 28 -2.81 -1.50 -9.47
C PHE A 28 -2.01 -0.21 -9.30
N ILE A 29 -1.01 -0.22 -8.42
CA ILE A 29 -0.13 0.93 -8.19
C ILE A 29 0.60 1.32 -9.47
N LYS A 30 1.25 0.36 -10.15
CA LYS A 30 2.01 0.62 -11.39
C LYS A 30 1.15 1.15 -12.53
N LYS A 31 -0.08 0.67 -12.67
CA LYS A 31 -1.00 1.07 -13.75
C LYS A 31 -1.84 2.29 -13.39
N GLY A 32 -1.81 2.73 -12.13
CA GLY A 32 -2.67 3.81 -11.67
C GLY A 32 -4.16 3.42 -11.66
N GLU A 33 -4.45 2.17 -11.34
CA GLU A 33 -5.81 1.60 -11.26
C GLU A 33 -6.28 1.58 -9.79
N PHE A 34 -7.56 1.86 -9.55
CA PHE A 34 -8.15 1.85 -8.21
C PHE A 34 -9.48 1.07 -8.24
N PRO A 35 -9.42 -0.28 -8.30
CA PRO A 35 -10.63 -1.09 -8.47
C PRO A 35 -11.53 -1.03 -7.26
N GLU A 36 -12.83 -0.81 -7.48
CA GLU A 36 -13.81 -0.62 -6.40
C GLU A 36 -13.83 -1.77 -5.39
N GLN A 37 -13.78 -3.01 -5.88
CA GLN A 37 -13.78 -4.21 -5.04
C GLN A 37 -12.58 -4.32 -4.08
N PHE A 38 -11.50 -3.59 -4.36
CA PHE A 38 -10.27 -3.57 -3.56
C PHE A 38 -9.96 -2.18 -2.98
N ARG A 39 -10.92 -1.25 -3.02
CA ARG A 39 -10.76 0.13 -2.51
C ARG A 39 -10.20 0.14 -1.08
N GLU A 40 -10.85 -0.59 -0.17
CA GLU A 40 -10.44 -0.62 1.24
C GLU A 40 -9.07 -1.27 1.46
N HIS A 41 -8.71 -2.26 0.65
CA HIS A 41 -7.38 -2.88 0.70
C HIS A 41 -6.29 -1.87 0.34
N ASN A 42 -6.56 -1.03 -0.67
CA ASN A 42 -5.63 0.04 -1.04
C ASN A 42 -5.50 1.05 0.09
N TYR A 43 -6.59 1.49 0.73
CA TYR A 43 -6.49 2.39 1.89
C TYR A 43 -5.63 1.80 3.00
N VAL A 44 -5.90 0.55 3.41
CA VAL A 44 -5.13 -0.16 4.45
C VAL A 44 -3.63 -0.21 4.10
N PHE A 45 -3.27 -0.41 2.83
CA PHE A 45 -1.87 -0.37 2.41
C PHE A 45 -1.17 0.96 2.73
N PHE A 46 -1.87 2.09 2.59
CA PHE A 46 -1.29 3.41 2.80
C PHE A 46 -1.48 3.94 4.23
N THR A 47 -2.40 3.38 5.02
CA THR A 47 -2.71 3.86 6.38
C THR A 47 -2.18 2.96 7.49
N GLU A 48 -2.10 1.64 7.27
CA GLU A 48 -1.81 0.67 8.32
C GLU A 48 -0.53 -0.14 8.09
N VAL A 49 -0.08 -0.26 6.84
CA VAL A 49 1.19 -0.96 6.56
C VAL A 49 2.36 -0.08 7.02
N PRO A 50 3.26 -0.61 7.88
CA PRO A 50 4.45 0.11 8.28
C PRO A 50 5.29 0.56 7.08
N VAL A 51 5.76 1.81 7.10
CA VAL A 51 6.59 2.41 6.05
C VAL A 51 7.79 1.53 5.65
N SER A 52 8.42 0.85 6.61
CA SER A 52 9.53 -0.07 6.33
C SER A 52 9.13 -1.28 5.48
N LEU A 53 7.89 -1.75 5.59
CA LEU A 53 7.34 -2.81 4.74
C LEU A 53 6.91 -2.26 3.38
N VAL A 54 6.38 -1.04 3.32
CA VAL A 54 6.12 -0.35 2.05
C VAL A 54 7.41 -0.24 1.23
N TYR A 55 8.52 0.20 1.84
CA TYR A 55 9.82 0.25 1.14
C TYR A 55 10.27 -1.12 0.61
N LYS A 56 10.10 -2.19 1.40
CA LYS A 56 10.43 -3.55 0.93
C LYS A 56 9.55 -3.98 -0.24
N PHE A 57 8.25 -3.70 -0.16
CA PHE A 57 7.29 -3.97 -1.22
C PHE A 57 7.67 -3.22 -2.51
N MET A 58 8.04 -1.94 -2.41
CA MET A 58 8.51 -1.16 -3.55
C MET A 58 9.74 -1.78 -4.21
N LEU A 59 10.73 -2.20 -3.43
CA LEU A 59 11.93 -2.84 -3.97
C LEU A 59 11.62 -4.19 -4.62
N GLN A 60 10.79 -5.01 -3.97
CA GLN A 60 10.39 -6.34 -4.47
C GLN A 60 9.64 -6.26 -5.80
N TYR A 61 8.75 -5.27 -5.92
CA TYR A 61 7.92 -5.11 -7.10
C TYR A 61 8.40 -3.99 -8.03
N GLU A 62 9.61 -3.45 -7.87
CA GLU A 62 10.17 -2.41 -8.75
C GLU A 62 9.25 -1.18 -8.92
N ILE A 63 8.71 -0.67 -7.81
CA ILE A 63 7.87 0.53 -7.79
C ILE A 63 8.76 1.71 -7.36
N SER A 64 8.90 2.70 -8.22
CA SER A 64 9.64 3.92 -7.87
C SER A 64 8.86 4.77 -6.88
N LEU A 65 9.57 5.59 -6.10
CA LEU A 65 8.95 6.54 -5.17
C LEU A 65 7.98 7.48 -5.89
N LYS A 66 8.31 7.88 -7.13
CA LYS A 66 7.44 8.71 -7.97
C LYS A 66 6.11 8.00 -8.28
N ILE A 67 6.15 6.74 -8.73
CA ILE A 67 4.93 5.98 -9.05
C ILE A 67 4.05 5.85 -7.80
N LEU A 68 4.65 5.53 -6.65
CA LEU A 68 3.92 5.40 -5.40
C LEU A 68 3.29 6.73 -4.95
N LYS A 69 4.04 7.83 -5.05
CA LYS A 69 3.57 9.18 -4.72
C LYS A 69 2.40 9.59 -5.60
N ASP A 70 2.54 9.44 -6.92
CA ASP A 70 1.51 9.78 -7.89
C ASP A 70 0.21 9.00 -7.62
N TYR A 71 0.32 7.71 -7.24
CA TYR A 71 -0.82 6.88 -6.86
C TYR A 71 -1.49 7.37 -5.58
N TYR A 72 -0.68 7.62 -4.52
CA TYR A 72 -1.16 8.08 -3.22
C TYR A 72 -1.91 9.41 -3.34
N MET A 73 -1.32 10.41 -3.99
CA MET A 73 -1.92 11.72 -4.17
C MET A 73 -3.23 11.66 -4.99
N LYS A 74 -3.30 10.76 -5.99
CA LYS A 74 -4.48 10.63 -6.84
C LYS A 74 -5.66 9.96 -6.13
N PHE A 75 -5.41 8.89 -5.37
CA PHE A 75 -6.49 8.01 -4.89
C PHE A 75 -6.67 7.99 -3.36
N ILE A 76 -5.64 8.31 -2.60
CA ILE A 76 -5.62 8.09 -1.15
C ILE A 76 -5.66 9.41 -0.39
N GLU A 77 -4.74 10.33 -0.70
CA GLU A 77 -4.62 11.65 -0.05
C GLU A 77 -5.96 12.41 0.03
N PRO A 78 -6.85 12.40 -0.98
CA PRO A 78 -8.13 13.11 -0.89
C PRO A 78 -9.07 12.59 0.21
N VAL A 79 -8.83 11.40 0.74
CA VAL A 79 -9.66 10.73 1.75
C VAL A 79 -8.89 10.55 3.06
N TYR A 80 -7.62 10.14 2.99
CA TYR A 80 -6.79 9.82 4.15
C TYR A 80 -5.40 10.43 4.06
N HIS A 81 -5.13 11.36 4.98
CA HIS A 81 -3.79 11.88 5.23
C HIS A 81 -3.00 10.96 6.15
N ASN A 82 -1.77 10.67 5.79
CA ASN A 82 -0.85 9.91 6.63
C ASN A 82 0.51 10.59 6.64
N LYS A 83 0.73 11.47 7.61
CA LYS A 83 1.97 12.27 7.72
C LYS A 83 3.24 11.43 7.78
N ASP A 84 3.20 10.28 8.44
CA ASP A 84 4.38 9.41 8.55
C ASP A 84 4.71 8.76 7.21
N PHE A 85 3.70 8.42 6.41
CA PHE A 85 3.86 7.94 5.05
C PHE A 85 4.26 9.07 4.09
N GLU A 86 3.62 10.24 4.18
CA GLU A 86 3.89 11.43 3.34
C GLU A 86 5.35 11.89 3.46
N ARG A 87 5.95 11.79 4.66
CA ARG A 87 7.39 12.07 4.87
C ARG A 87 8.32 11.22 4.01
N MET A 88 7.88 10.07 3.50
CA MET A 88 8.66 9.29 2.53
C MET A 88 8.93 10.06 1.23
N PHE A 89 8.14 11.09 0.95
CA PHE A 89 8.20 11.89 -0.29
C PHE A 89 8.98 13.19 -0.15
N ASP A 90 9.42 13.55 1.06
CA ASP A 90 10.15 14.79 1.37
C ASP A 90 11.68 14.65 1.18
N VAL A 91 12.10 13.69 0.34
CA VAL A 91 13.52 13.36 0.06
C VAL A 91 14.16 14.38 -0.87
#